data_AF-A0A8H6S2Q4-F1
#
_entry.id   AF-A0A8H6S2Q4-F1
#
_cell.length_a   1.000
_cell.length_b   1.000
_cell.length_c   1.000
_cell.angle_alpha   90.00
_cell.angle_beta   90.00
_cell.angle_gamma   90.00
#
_symmetry.space_group_name_H-M   'P 1'
#
loop_
_entity.id
_entity.type
_entity.pdbx_description
1 polymer ?
#
loop_
_entity_poly.entity_id
_entity_poly.type
_entity_poly.pdbx_seq_one_letter_code
_entity_poly.pdbx_strand_id
1 'polypeptide(L)'
;MVRLSLALAMVRFAIPKMHIKGHLVLCQIFFSLLLILGSGMTDGEGIERPWSMIGGLAASTRVCGPGARWDQLDDHWSFWNWMKTLGLVLLLRRRMDRAAEECAKQEQDFETLTLGHADRVLVWKQQVEEFEADNSMPNPYEAKSEGLSENAVRKMFEEEEAELEKAGAVPIHDVSPTEFIAALLDAEADQRRIRGLVDLKKTRGTSGGVSLRRQRRKLNRAIKRLRTLQLTYTPAALRALDALKLSQETLAERVPLFLPSAIPRLDRGHGGCREGLVEIERALRDAQCRSALTSLQLQLHVKSRLLTYKRQHSRAQAMNTRSRTLVDQNERKILLHSEKYQNAWRALVAIEGGEDKVSWRKLEKGDIRCMEDSQEVQRDVQRREKADRAQKARDAELQQAGLAKLPTSTSAMDDEEMEDNEDEHEVESFSIDRSNRLDIAREANAVFKHGESRRQVSWIWSNVSNTSEAVEEALRIEWAKSYARLRRWKEEVRILGVEASRIPLSFAAEERVWLKRAFDVDVSGLGAEHAEGAIAYAAKHADMYRNLARRAESTLTSPKLTRGQKGERDVFQVYAVAGDEDLADGLVDSDDEDEHGNASDDEEEEE
;
A
#
# COMPACT_ATOMS: atom_id res chain seq x y z
N MET A 1 -26.80 -13.03 -27.52
CA MET A 1 -25.44 -12.48 -27.28
C MET A 1 -25.30 -11.00 -27.64
N VAL A 2 -25.79 -10.51 -28.78
CA VAL A 2 -25.64 -9.09 -29.21
C VAL A 2 -26.04 -8.04 -28.16
N ARG A 3 -27.15 -8.24 -27.42
CA ARG A 3 -27.55 -7.31 -26.32
C ARG A 3 -26.59 -7.29 -25.13
N LEU A 4 -25.97 -8.42 -24.80
CA LEU A 4 -24.97 -8.51 -23.74
C LEU A 4 -23.67 -7.82 -24.17
N SER A 5 -23.27 -8.00 -25.43
CA SER A 5 -22.11 -7.33 -26.03
C SER A 5 -22.28 -5.81 -26.08
N LEU A 6 -23.48 -5.32 -26.42
CA LEU A 6 -23.79 -3.89 -26.42
C LEU A 6 -23.80 -3.30 -25.00
N ALA A 7 -24.34 -4.03 -24.02
CA ALA A 7 -24.30 -3.62 -22.62
C ALA A 7 -22.86 -3.56 -22.09
N LEU A 8 -22.01 -4.54 -22.41
CA LEU A 8 -20.59 -4.54 -22.02
C LEU A 8 -19.76 -3.46 -22.74
N ALA A 9 -20.17 -3.03 -23.93
CA ALA A 9 -19.56 -1.89 -24.62
C ALA A 9 -19.93 -0.53 -23.98
N MET A 10 -21.04 -0.47 -23.23
CA MET A 10 -21.53 0.75 -22.58
C MET A 10 -21.32 0.77 -21.06
N VAL A 11 -21.16 -0.39 -20.43
CA VAL A 11 -21.11 -0.57 -18.98
C VAL A 11 -19.87 -1.37 -18.62
N ARG A 12 -19.03 -0.80 -17.76
CA ARG A 12 -17.88 -1.48 -17.16
C ARG A 12 -18.22 -1.92 -15.75
N PHE A 13 -17.85 -3.14 -15.40
CA PHE A 13 -17.91 -3.64 -14.04
C PHE A 13 -16.63 -3.25 -13.32
N ALA A 14 -16.76 -2.80 -12.07
CA ALA A 14 -15.64 -2.45 -11.23
C ALA A 14 -15.93 -2.86 -9.78
N ILE A 15 -14.87 -3.08 -9.01
CA ILE A 15 -14.94 -3.34 -7.58
C ILE A 15 -14.43 -2.09 -6.85
N PRO A 16 -15.11 -1.62 -5.78
CA PRO A 16 -14.66 -0.50 -4.98
C PRO A 16 -13.21 -0.66 -4.47
N LYS A 17 -12.51 0.46 -4.29
CA LYS A 17 -11.05 0.48 -4.04
C LYS A 17 -10.63 -0.21 -2.74
N MET A 18 -11.47 -0.19 -1.71
CA MET A 18 -11.19 -0.86 -0.44
C MET A 18 -11.42 -2.37 -0.60
N HIS A 19 -12.59 -2.73 -1.11
CA HIS A 19 -13.02 -4.11 -1.31
C HIS A 19 -12.11 -4.91 -2.21
N ILE A 20 -11.61 -4.31 -3.30
CA ILE A 20 -10.81 -5.03 -4.30
C ILE A 20 -9.52 -5.64 -3.72
N LYS A 21 -9.00 -5.11 -2.61
CA LYS A 21 -7.82 -5.65 -1.92
C LYS A 21 -8.07 -7.06 -1.38
N GLY A 22 -9.32 -7.39 -1.03
CA GLY A 22 -9.75 -8.72 -0.57
C GLY A 22 -10.02 -9.72 -1.70
N HIS A 23 -10.01 -9.28 -2.97
CA HIS A 23 -10.23 -10.15 -4.12
C HIS A 23 -8.93 -10.74 -4.68
N LEU A 24 -9.08 -11.81 -5.48
CA LEU A 24 -8.00 -12.43 -6.25
C LEU A 24 -7.25 -11.41 -7.11
N VAL A 25 -5.96 -11.67 -7.38
CA VAL A 25 -5.10 -10.80 -8.21
C VAL A 25 -5.71 -10.54 -9.61
N LEU A 26 -6.36 -11.55 -10.21
CA LEU A 26 -7.09 -11.37 -11.46
C LEU A 26 -8.19 -10.30 -11.35
N CYS A 27 -8.94 -10.27 -10.25
CA CYS A 27 -9.95 -9.24 -10.04
C CYS A 27 -9.32 -7.84 -9.88
N GLN A 28 -8.20 -7.75 -9.16
CA GLN A 28 -7.45 -6.51 -8.98
C GLN A 28 -6.90 -5.93 -10.30
N ILE A 29 -6.68 -6.79 -11.29
CA ILE A 29 -6.25 -6.40 -12.62
C ILE A 29 -7.43 -5.92 -13.47
N PHE A 30 -8.52 -6.69 -13.52
CA PHE A 30 -9.61 -6.46 -14.48
C PHE A 30 -10.68 -5.48 -13.99
N PHE A 31 -10.90 -5.41 -12.68
CA PHE A 31 -12.04 -4.67 -12.09
C PHE A 31 -11.61 -3.48 -11.23
N SER A 32 -10.34 -3.08 -11.29
CA SER A 32 -9.82 -1.98 -10.47
C SER A 32 -10.20 -0.62 -11.01
N LEU A 33 -10.88 0.16 -10.18
CA LEU A 33 -11.09 1.61 -10.39
C LEU A 33 -9.76 2.39 -10.47
N LEU A 34 -8.63 1.78 -10.10
CA LEU A 34 -7.31 2.39 -10.27
C LEU A 34 -6.79 2.28 -11.72
N LEU A 35 -7.34 1.38 -12.52
CA LEU A 35 -6.89 1.07 -13.88
C LEU A 35 -7.96 1.35 -14.94
N ILE A 36 -9.23 1.28 -14.57
CA ILE A 36 -10.34 1.50 -15.50
C ILE A 36 -10.43 2.97 -15.91
N LEU A 37 -10.45 3.22 -17.23
CA LEU A 37 -10.75 4.53 -17.79
C LEU A 37 -12.23 4.89 -17.65
N GLY A 38 -12.48 6.19 -17.53
CA GLY A 38 -13.81 6.78 -17.41
C GLY A 38 -14.33 6.85 -15.97
N SER A 39 -13.59 6.30 -15.01
CA SER A 39 -13.96 6.35 -13.59
C SER A 39 -13.41 7.57 -12.85
N GLY A 40 -12.51 8.34 -13.47
CA GLY A 40 -11.79 9.42 -12.78
C GLY A 40 -11.12 8.92 -11.51
N MET A 41 -11.28 9.68 -10.43
CA MET A 41 -10.76 9.37 -9.10
C MET A 41 -11.78 8.75 -8.15
N THR A 42 -12.94 8.30 -8.65
CA THR A 42 -13.98 7.64 -7.83
C THR A 42 -13.45 6.42 -7.07
N ASP A 43 -13.91 6.23 -5.83
CA ASP A 43 -13.52 5.11 -4.96
C ASP A 43 -14.54 3.97 -4.91
N GLY A 44 -15.81 4.26 -5.22
CA GLY A 44 -16.91 3.30 -5.14
C GLY A 44 -17.46 3.06 -3.72
N GLU A 45 -16.93 3.74 -2.69
CA GLU A 45 -17.26 3.46 -1.27
C GLU A 45 -18.42 4.33 -0.75
N GLY A 46 -18.95 5.23 -1.58
CA GLY A 46 -19.97 6.20 -1.18
C GLY A 46 -21.29 5.59 -0.67
N ILE A 47 -21.58 4.33 -1.01
CA ILE A 47 -22.78 3.62 -0.54
C ILE A 47 -22.64 3.10 0.90
N GLU A 48 -21.40 2.95 1.40
CA GLU A 48 -21.15 2.42 2.75
C GLU A 48 -20.90 3.51 3.80
N ARG A 49 -20.40 4.67 3.38
CA ARG A 49 -20.27 5.87 4.23
C ARG A 49 -21.55 6.29 4.99
N PRO A 50 -22.80 6.13 4.46
CA PRO A 50 -24.02 6.39 5.22
C PRO A 50 -24.17 5.55 6.50
N TRP A 51 -23.55 4.36 6.57
CA TRP A 51 -23.78 3.43 7.66
C TRP A 51 -23.34 3.98 9.02
N SER A 52 -22.25 4.75 9.06
CA SER A 52 -21.77 5.39 10.29
C SER A 52 -22.78 6.38 10.87
N MET A 53 -23.44 7.16 9.99
CA MET A 53 -24.42 8.16 10.39
C MET A 53 -25.76 7.54 10.79
N ILE A 54 -26.27 6.56 10.03
CA ILE A 54 -27.53 5.89 10.34
C ILE A 54 -27.41 5.00 11.59
N GLY A 55 -26.21 4.54 11.92
CA GLY A 55 -25.93 3.76 13.13
C GLY A 55 -26.39 4.47 14.41
N GLY A 56 -26.25 5.80 14.47
CA GLY A 56 -26.72 6.62 15.60
C GLY A 56 -28.25 6.60 15.77
N LEU A 57 -29.00 6.32 14.71
CA LEU A 57 -30.46 6.27 14.72
C LEU A 57 -31.01 4.90 15.11
N ALA A 58 -30.18 3.85 15.08
CA ALA A 58 -30.59 2.48 15.35
C ALA A 58 -31.22 2.33 16.75
N ALA A 59 -30.67 2.99 17.78
CA ALA A 59 -31.20 2.93 19.13
C ALA A 59 -32.58 3.61 19.26
N SER A 60 -32.76 4.76 18.60
CA SER A 60 -34.01 5.55 18.65
C SER A 60 -35.15 4.89 17.87
N THR A 61 -34.83 4.26 16.75
CA THR A 61 -35.82 3.63 15.86
C THR A 61 -36.24 2.22 16.33
N ARG A 62 -35.54 1.64 17.31
CA ARG A 62 -35.80 0.28 17.82
C ARG A 62 -37.16 0.15 18.52
N VAL A 63 -37.66 1.22 19.12
CA VAL A 63 -38.94 1.25 19.86
C VAL A 63 -40.13 1.65 18.97
N CYS A 64 -39.87 2.03 17.72
CA CYS A 64 -40.89 2.42 16.76
C CYS A 64 -41.61 1.19 16.19
N GLY A 65 -42.92 1.31 15.96
CA GLY A 65 -43.67 0.33 15.17
C GLY A 65 -43.18 0.32 13.70
N PRO A 66 -43.47 -0.73 12.90
CA PRO A 66 -42.89 -0.90 11.56
C PRO A 66 -43.08 0.30 10.62
N GLY A 67 -44.29 0.89 10.57
CA GLY A 67 -44.56 2.07 9.74
C GLY A 67 -43.83 3.32 10.22
N ALA A 68 -43.96 3.66 11.50
CA ALA A 68 -43.28 4.82 12.08
C ALA A 68 -41.74 4.72 11.98
N ARG A 69 -41.20 3.49 12.04
CA ARG A 69 -39.77 3.24 11.83
C ARG A 69 -39.35 3.56 10.39
N TRP A 70 -40.15 3.20 9.39
CA TRP A 70 -39.85 3.50 7.99
C TRP A 70 -39.89 5.00 7.73
N ASP A 71 -40.98 5.67 8.13
CA ASP A 71 -41.14 7.11 7.94
C ASP A 71 -39.97 7.90 8.58
N GLN A 72 -39.58 7.52 9.80
CA GLN A 72 -38.46 8.17 10.49
C GLN A 72 -37.12 7.97 9.76
N LEU A 73 -36.85 6.77 9.23
CA LEU A 73 -35.62 6.53 8.47
C LEU A 73 -35.62 7.31 7.15
N ASP A 74 -36.76 7.37 6.46
CA ASP A 74 -36.93 8.13 5.21
C ASP A 74 -36.76 9.64 5.45
N ASP A 75 -37.26 10.18 6.57
CA ASP A 75 -37.06 11.58 6.96
C ASP A 75 -35.57 11.89 7.15
N HIS A 76 -34.83 11.01 7.85
CA HIS A 76 -33.40 11.18 8.06
C HIS A 76 -32.59 11.08 6.77
N TRP A 77 -32.91 10.13 5.88
CA TRP A 77 -32.25 10.04 4.57
C TRP A 77 -32.59 11.23 3.68
N SER A 78 -33.84 11.71 3.70
CA SER A 78 -34.28 12.89 2.96
C SER A 78 -33.56 14.15 3.43
N PHE A 79 -33.45 14.35 4.74
CA PHE A 79 -32.66 15.43 5.32
C PHE A 79 -31.20 15.35 4.89
N TRP A 80 -30.62 14.14 4.90
CA TRP A 80 -29.22 13.97 4.48
C TRP A 80 -29.00 14.25 2.99
N ASN A 81 -29.92 13.82 2.13
CA ASN A 81 -29.90 14.16 0.70
C ASN A 81 -29.99 15.68 0.49
N TRP A 82 -30.80 16.37 1.29
CA TRP A 82 -30.88 17.83 1.28
C TRP A 82 -29.56 18.47 1.72
N MET A 83 -28.94 18.01 2.81
CA MET A 83 -27.64 18.50 3.26
C MET A 83 -26.53 18.30 2.20
N LYS A 84 -26.52 17.14 1.53
CA LYS A 84 -25.62 16.90 0.40
C LYS A 84 -25.86 17.89 -0.74
N THR A 85 -27.12 18.15 -1.08
CA THR A 85 -27.51 19.10 -2.13
C THR A 85 -26.99 20.51 -1.81
N LEU A 86 -27.11 20.95 -0.55
CA LEU A 86 -26.58 22.24 -0.10
C LEU A 86 -25.04 22.29 -0.10
N GLY A 87 -24.38 21.21 0.30
CA GLY A 87 -22.91 21.12 0.37
C GLY A 87 -22.23 20.84 -0.98
N LEU A 88 -22.99 20.42 -2.00
CA LEU A 88 -22.46 19.90 -3.27
C LEU A 88 -21.54 20.90 -3.99
N VAL A 89 -21.92 22.18 -4.01
CA VAL A 89 -21.13 23.24 -4.66
C VAL A 89 -19.76 23.40 -4.00
N LEU A 90 -19.72 23.45 -2.67
CA LEU A 90 -18.47 23.58 -1.90
C LEU A 90 -17.59 22.34 -2.06
N LEU A 91 -18.20 21.16 -2.04
CA LEU A 91 -17.51 19.90 -2.28
C LEU A 91 -16.87 19.87 -3.67
N LEU A 92 -17.65 20.15 -4.72
CA LEU A 92 -17.15 20.17 -6.10
C LEU A 92 -16.04 21.21 -6.27
N ARG A 93 -16.19 22.40 -5.68
CA ARG A 93 -15.14 23.42 -5.75
C ARG A 93 -13.82 22.94 -5.12
N ARG A 94 -13.88 22.35 -3.91
CA ARG A 94 -12.70 21.77 -3.25
C ARG A 94 -12.06 20.67 -4.10
N ARG A 95 -12.87 19.76 -4.64
CA ARG A 95 -12.40 18.66 -5.49
C ARG A 95 -11.79 19.18 -6.79
N MET A 96 -12.37 20.18 -7.45
CA MET A 96 -11.81 20.79 -8.66
C MET A 96 -10.44 21.39 -8.42
N ASP A 97 -10.29 22.19 -7.36
CA ASP A 97 -9.03 22.83 -7.01
C ASP A 97 -7.95 21.77 -6.71
N ARG A 98 -8.30 20.72 -5.96
CA ARG A 98 -7.39 19.60 -5.65
C ARG A 98 -7.04 18.80 -6.90
N ALA A 99 -8.02 18.47 -7.73
CA ALA A 99 -7.81 17.69 -8.95
C ALA A 99 -6.90 18.43 -9.95
N ALA A 100 -7.00 19.76 -10.04
CA ALA A 100 -6.09 20.56 -10.84
C ALA A 100 -4.65 20.49 -10.31
N GLU A 101 -4.45 20.62 -8.99
CA GLU A 101 -3.13 20.52 -8.35
C GLU A 101 -2.52 19.12 -8.51
N GLU A 102 -3.29 18.07 -8.23
CA GLU A 102 -2.81 16.69 -8.35
C GLU A 102 -2.56 16.30 -9.80
N CYS A 103 -3.42 16.69 -10.75
CA CYS A 103 -3.17 16.45 -12.17
C CYS A 103 -1.85 17.07 -12.62
N ALA A 104 -1.52 18.29 -12.17
CA ALA A 104 -0.26 18.94 -12.50
C ALA A 104 0.96 18.20 -11.92
N LYS A 105 0.87 17.73 -10.67
CA LYS A 105 1.92 16.90 -10.05
C LYS A 105 2.13 15.59 -10.80
N GLN A 106 1.05 14.86 -11.08
CA GLN A 106 1.13 13.58 -11.78
C GLN A 106 1.64 13.73 -13.21
N GLU A 107 1.35 14.87 -13.87
CA GLU A 107 1.90 15.19 -15.20
C GLU A 107 3.42 15.37 -15.13
N GLN A 108 3.91 16.15 -14.16
CA GLN A 108 5.35 16.35 -13.95
C GLN A 108 6.09 15.04 -13.62
N ASP A 109 5.49 14.22 -12.74
CA ASP A 109 6.06 12.92 -12.35
C ASP A 109 6.10 11.96 -13.54
N PHE A 110 5.02 11.93 -14.33
CA PHE A 110 4.93 11.08 -15.52
C PHE A 110 5.89 11.53 -16.64
N GLU A 111 6.08 12.82 -16.84
CA GLU A 111 7.07 13.36 -17.77
C GLU A 111 8.49 12.95 -17.37
N THR A 112 8.83 13.08 -16.10
CA THR A 112 10.12 12.67 -15.56
C THR A 112 10.37 11.17 -15.78
N LEU A 113 9.36 10.35 -15.50
CA LEU A 113 9.41 8.90 -15.73
C LEU A 113 9.54 8.56 -17.23
N THR A 114 8.83 9.29 -18.09
CA THR A 114 8.81 9.07 -19.54
C THR A 114 10.14 9.46 -20.20
N LEU A 115 10.77 10.55 -19.74
CA LEU A 115 12.10 10.98 -20.21
C LEU A 115 13.19 9.94 -19.95
N GLY A 116 13.07 9.16 -18.87
CA GLY A 116 13.99 8.08 -18.54
C GLY A 116 13.91 6.86 -19.47
N HIS A 117 12.83 6.72 -20.26
CA HIS A 117 12.50 5.51 -21.03
C HIS A 117 11.93 5.81 -22.43
N ALA A 118 12.35 6.93 -23.04
CA ALA A 118 11.76 7.47 -24.27
C ALA A 118 11.75 6.49 -25.46
N ASP A 119 12.70 5.57 -25.52
CA ASP A 119 12.83 4.51 -26.52
C ASP A 119 11.72 3.44 -26.44
N ARG A 120 11.10 3.25 -25.27
CA ARG A 120 10.17 2.13 -24.97
C ARG A 120 8.73 2.57 -24.77
N VAL A 121 8.54 3.85 -24.46
CA VAL A 121 7.24 4.46 -24.15
C VAL A 121 6.20 4.22 -25.24
N LEU A 122 6.58 4.25 -26.52
CA LEU A 122 5.65 3.99 -27.62
C LEU A 122 5.07 2.57 -27.58
N VAL A 123 5.92 1.57 -27.31
CA VAL A 123 5.51 0.16 -27.23
C VAL A 123 4.61 -0.06 -26.00
N TRP A 124 5.01 0.47 -24.85
CA TRP A 124 4.23 0.32 -23.61
C TRP A 124 2.87 1.00 -23.71
N LYS A 125 2.81 2.19 -24.33
CA LYS A 125 1.56 2.89 -24.58
C LYS A 125 0.62 2.06 -25.45
N GLN A 126 1.15 1.49 -26.55
CA GLN A 126 0.36 0.65 -27.44
C GLN A 126 -0.19 -0.59 -26.70
N GLN A 127 0.63 -1.26 -25.88
CA GLN A 127 0.19 -2.40 -25.08
C GLN A 127 -0.96 -2.05 -24.12
N VAL A 128 -0.90 -0.86 -23.50
CA VAL A 128 -1.99 -0.36 -22.64
C VAL A 128 -3.26 -0.10 -23.44
N GLU A 129 -3.16 0.62 -24.56
CA GLU A 129 -4.32 0.97 -25.39
C GLU A 129 -4.98 -0.28 -26.00
N GLU A 130 -4.19 -1.26 -26.44
CA GLU A 130 -4.70 -2.53 -26.97
C GLU A 130 -5.43 -3.36 -25.91
N PHE A 131 -4.87 -3.46 -24.70
CA PHE A 131 -5.50 -4.17 -23.59
C PHE A 131 -6.78 -3.48 -23.10
N GLU A 132 -6.80 -2.15 -23.03
CA GLU A 132 -7.98 -1.39 -22.62
C GLU A 132 -9.12 -1.45 -23.65
N ALA A 133 -8.78 -1.69 -24.93
CA ALA A 133 -9.75 -1.92 -26.00
C ALA A 133 -10.24 -3.37 -26.02
N ASP A 134 -9.36 -4.33 -25.75
CA ASP A 134 -9.66 -5.75 -25.69
C ASP A 134 -8.91 -6.43 -24.54
N ASN A 135 -9.66 -6.76 -23.48
CA ASN A 135 -9.14 -7.42 -22.27
C ASN A 135 -8.64 -8.86 -22.53
N SER A 136 -8.78 -9.41 -23.75
CA SER A 136 -8.17 -10.68 -24.14
C SER A 136 -6.69 -10.55 -24.53
N MET A 137 -6.21 -9.33 -24.79
CA MET A 137 -4.82 -9.05 -25.10
C MET A 137 -3.91 -9.23 -23.86
N PRO A 138 -2.59 -9.39 -24.05
CA PRO A 138 -1.65 -9.53 -22.93
C PRO A 138 -1.75 -8.34 -21.98
N ASN A 139 -2.04 -8.62 -20.71
CA ASN A 139 -2.25 -7.60 -19.71
C ASN A 139 -0.95 -6.84 -19.38
N PRO A 140 -0.92 -5.51 -19.58
CA PRO A 140 0.27 -4.74 -19.34
C PRO A 140 0.52 -4.43 -17.84
N TYR A 141 -0.42 -4.75 -16.95
CA TYR A 141 -0.28 -4.48 -15.52
C TYR A 141 0.23 -5.69 -14.73
N GLU A 142 0.35 -6.85 -15.37
CA GLU A 142 0.81 -8.10 -14.78
C GLU A 142 2.28 -8.35 -15.06
N ALA A 143 2.99 -8.90 -14.07
CA ALA A 143 4.37 -9.33 -14.22
C ALA A 143 4.41 -10.76 -14.74
N LYS A 144 5.01 -10.95 -15.92
CA LYS A 144 5.34 -12.29 -16.42
C LYS A 144 6.47 -12.88 -15.58
N SER A 145 6.15 -13.83 -14.68
CA SER A 145 7.19 -14.59 -13.96
C SER A 145 7.50 -15.88 -14.71
N GLU A 146 8.74 -16.07 -15.13
CA GLU A 146 9.20 -17.37 -15.62
C GLU A 146 9.48 -18.33 -14.46
N GLY A 147 8.73 -19.44 -14.42
CA GLY A 147 8.85 -20.50 -13.42
C GLY A 147 7.59 -20.71 -12.58
N LEU A 148 7.52 -21.86 -11.90
CA LEU A 148 6.40 -22.18 -11.01
C LEU A 148 6.50 -21.34 -9.73
N SER A 149 5.36 -20.77 -9.32
CA SER A 149 5.22 -20.12 -8.01
C SER A 149 5.22 -21.17 -6.88
N GLU A 150 5.46 -20.76 -5.63
CA GLU A 150 5.40 -21.67 -4.47
C GLU A 150 4.06 -22.43 -4.42
N ASN A 151 2.95 -21.75 -4.70
CA ASN A 151 1.62 -22.34 -4.74
C ASN A 151 1.44 -23.29 -5.95
N ALA A 152 2.03 -22.96 -7.10
CA ALA A 152 1.97 -23.82 -8.28
C ALA A 152 2.78 -25.11 -8.07
N VAL A 153 3.97 -25.02 -7.45
CA VAL A 153 4.77 -26.19 -7.07
C VAL A 153 4.02 -27.04 -6.04
N ARG A 154 3.44 -26.42 -5.00
CA ARG A 154 2.63 -27.11 -4.00
C ARG A 154 1.47 -27.87 -4.65
N LYS A 155 0.71 -27.19 -5.51
CA LYS A 155 -0.42 -27.79 -6.25
C LYS A 155 0.02 -28.95 -7.13
N MET A 156 1.14 -28.83 -7.84
CA MET A 156 1.67 -29.88 -8.70
C MET A 156 1.94 -31.18 -7.92
N PHE A 157 2.60 -31.08 -6.75
CA PHE A 157 2.83 -32.27 -5.92
C PHE A 157 1.56 -32.81 -5.25
N GLU A 158 0.63 -31.94 -4.82
CA GLU A 158 -0.67 -32.36 -4.30
C GLU A 158 -1.49 -33.12 -5.37
N GLU A 159 -1.42 -32.69 -6.64
CA GLU A 159 -2.06 -33.38 -7.77
C GLU A 159 -1.36 -34.73 -8.07
N GLU A 160 -0.03 -34.78 -8.06
CA GLU A 160 0.72 -36.05 -8.21
C GLU A 160 0.40 -37.05 -7.10
N GLU A 161 0.31 -36.60 -5.84
CA GLU A 161 -0.09 -37.43 -4.71
C GLU A 161 -1.53 -37.94 -4.86
N ALA A 162 -2.47 -37.10 -5.29
CA ALA A 162 -3.86 -37.49 -5.53
C ALA A 162 -4.00 -38.51 -6.68
N GLU A 163 -3.18 -38.40 -7.74
CA GLU A 163 -3.16 -39.41 -8.81
C GLU A 163 -2.57 -40.75 -8.34
N LEU A 164 -1.56 -40.74 -7.47
CA LEU A 164 -1.02 -41.94 -6.85
C LEU A 164 -2.05 -42.64 -5.94
N GLU A 165 -2.84 -41.87 -5.18
CA GLU A 165 -3.95 -42.40 -4.39
C GLU A 165 -5.02 -43.04 -5.28
N LYS A 166 -5.40 -42.39 -6.39
CA LYS A 166 -6.31 -42.98 -7.40
C LYS A 166 -5.73 -44.25 -8.03
N ALA A 167 -4.41 -44.32 -8.19
CA ALA A 167 -3.71 -45.51 -8.67
C ALA A 167 -3.57 -46.63 -7.62
N GLY A 168 -4.10 -46.43 -6.40
CA GLY A 168 -4.16 -47.44 -5.34
C GLY A 168 -3.01 -47.39 -4.33
N ALA A 169 -2.22 -46.32 -4.28
CA ALA A 169 -1.23 -46.12 -3.22
C ALA A 169 -1.95 -45.87 -1.88
N VAL A 170 -1.46 -46.48 -0.80
CA VAL A 170 -2.05 -46.33 0.54
C VAL A 170 -1.40 -45.15 1.27
N PRO A 171 -2.17 -44.14 1.71
CA PRO A 171 -1.65 -43.04 2.52
C PRO A 171 -1.12 -43.55 3.87
N ILE A 172 0.05 -43.06 4.28
CA ILE A 172 0.68 -43.46 5.55
C ILE A 172 0.10 -42.66 6.74
N HIS A 173 -0.37 -41.45 6.48
CA HIS A 173 -0.96 -40.55 7.45
C HIS A 173 -2.00 -39.68 6.75
N ASP A 174 -2.96 -39.15 7.49
CA ASP A 174 -4.00 -38.22 7.02
C ASP A 174 -3.44 -36.87 6.47
N VAL A 175 -2.13 -36.62 6.64
CA VAL A 175 -1.45 -35.39 6.19
C VAL A 175 -0.46 -35.83 5.15
N SER A 176 -0.50 -35.25 3.96
CA SER A 176 0.34 -35.67 2.85
C SER A 176 1.82 -35.27 3.04
N PRO A 177 2.78 -35.94 2.36
CA PRO A 177 4.19 -35.53 2.36
C PRO A 177 4.38 -34.05 1.96
N THR A 178 3.65 -33.59 0.94
CA THR A 178 3.67 -32.20 0.48
C THR A 178 3.13 -31.23 1.52
N GLU A 179 1.98 -31.55 2.13
CA GLU A 179 1.39 -30.73 3.19
C GLU A 179 2.31 -30.64 4.42
N PHE A 180 3.00 -31.73 4.76
CA PHE A 180 3.98 -31.75 5.84
C PHE A 180 5.17 -30.81 5.58
N ILE A 181 5.75 -30.82 4.38
CA ILE A 181 6.85 -29.91 4.03
C ILE A 181 6.36 -28.45 3.98
N ALA A 182 5.17 -28.21 3.41
CA ALA A 182 4.56 -26.88 3.39
C ALA A 182 4.37 -26.35 4.82
N ALA A 183 3.83 -27.16 5.73
CA ALA A 183 3.63 -26.79 7.14
C ALA A 183 4.96 -26.49 7.88
N LEU A 184 6.06 -27.20 7.54
CA LEU A 184 7.39 -26.87 8.06
C LEU A 184 7.89 -25.52 7.55
N LEU A 185 7.69 -25.21 6.26
CA LEU A 185 8.07 -23.92 5.66
C LEU A 185 7.23 -22.76 6.20
N ASP A 186 5.93 -22.97 6.44
CA ASP A 186 5.03 -22.00 7.06
C ASP A 186 5.45 -21.69 8.49
N ALA A 187 5.79 -22.72 9.28
CA ALA A 187 6.34 -22.53 10.61
C ALA A 187 7.68 -21.75 10.57
N GLU A 188 8.56 -22.03 9.61
CA GLU A 188 9.81 -21.29 9.42
C GLU A 188 9.56 -19.81 9.06
N ALA A 189 8.52 -19.53 8.28
CA ALA A 189 8.08 -18.18 7.95
C ALA A 189 7.53 -17.44 9.19
N ASP A 190 6.73 -18.11 10.01
CA ASP A 190 6.24 -17.56 11.27
C ASP A 190 7.39 -17.28 12.25
N GLN A 191 8.41 -18.14 12.34
CA GLN A 191 9.61 -17.88 13.14
C GLN A 191 10.32 -16.60 12.70
N ARG A 192 10.52 -16.40 11.39
CA ARG A 192 11.13 -15.16 10.85
C ARG A 192 10.31 -13.92 11.20
N ARG A 193 9.00 -13.98 10.97
CA ARG A 193 8.09 -12.85 11.24
C ARG A 193 8.11 -12.45 12.72
N ILE A 194 8.05 -13.43 13.62
CA ILE A 194 8.10 -13.18 15.07
C ILE A 194 9.45 -12.59 15.48
N ARG A 195 10.59 -13.08 14.95
CA ARG A 195 11.91 -12.49 15.22
C ARG A 195 11.95 -11.00 14.81
N GLY A 196 11.48 -10.70 13.59
CA GLY A 196 11.37 -9.33 13.13
C GLY A 196 10.53 -8.44 14.06
N LEU A 197 9.43 -8.95 14.61
CA LEU A 197 8.59 -8.21 15.58
C LEU A 197 9.26 -8.00 16.95
N VAL A 198 10.04 -8.97 17.42
CA VAL A 198 10.79 -8.87 18.69
C VAL A 198 11.89 -7.81 18.60
N ASP A 199 12.66 -7.81 17.51
CA ASP A 199 13.75 -6.87 17.29
C ASP A 199 13.26 -5.41 17.29
N LEU A 200 12.01 -5.19 16.90
CA LEU A 200 11.39 -3.86 16.82
C LEU A 200 11.04 -3.22 18.16
N LYS A 201 11.13 -3.93 19.30
CA LYS A 201 10.73 -3.46 20.65
C LYS A 201 9.32 -2.83 20.74
N LYS A 202 8.51 -2.86 19.66
CA LYS A 202 7.09 -2.43 19.60
C LYS A 202 6.18 -3.28 20.51
N THR A 203 6.72 -4.38 21.00
CA THR A 203 6.10 -5.31 21.95
C THR A 203 6.21 -4.86 23.41
N ARG A 204 6.82 -3.69 23.67
CA ARG A 204 6.86 -3.06 25.00
C ARG A 204 5.52 -2.46 25.45
N GLY A 205 4.63 -2.12 24.52
CA GLY A 205 3.26 -1.70 24.84
C GLY A 205 2.35 -2.90 25.15
N THR A 206 1.32 -2.70 25.98
CA THR A 206 0.41 -3.76 26.44
C THR A 206 -0.25 -4.53 25.28
N SER A 207 -0.74 -3.82 24.25
CA SER A 207 -1.36 -4.42 23.05
C SER A 207 -0.35 -5.19 22.18
N GLY A 208 0.83 -4.61 21.93
CA GLY A 208 1.90 -5.27 21.18
C GLY A 208 2.44 -6.53 21.87
N GLY A 209 2.52 -6.52 23.20
CA GLY A 209 2.89 -7.68 24.01
C GLY A 209 1.84 -8.80 23.95
N VAL A 210 0.55 -8.47 23.92
CA VAL A 210 -0.54 -9.46 23.76
C VAL A 210 -0.49 -10.09 22.38
N SER A 211 -0.33 -9.30 21.31
CA SER A 211 -0.22 -9.81 19.93
C SER A 211 0.98 -10.75 19.75
N LEU A 212 2.16 -10.39 20.29
CA LEU A 212 3.34 -11.25 20.26
C LEU A 212 3.09 -12.58 21.00
N ARG A 213 2.44 -12.54 22.18
CA ARG A 213 2.08 -13.75 22.93
C ARG A 213 1.10 -14.63 22.14
N ARG A 214 0.13 -14.04 21.44
CA ARG A 214 -0.82 -14.76 20.56
C ARG A 214 -0.07 -15.47 19.44
N GLN A 215 0.82 -14.77 18.74
CA GLN A 215 1.62 -15.36 17.65
C GLN A 215 2.55 -16.47 18.15
N ARG A 216 3.25 -16.28 19.28
CA ARG A 216 4.08 -17.33 19.90
C ARG A 216 3.27 -18.57 20.30
N ARG A 217 2.04 -18.38 20.83
CA ARG A 217 1.14 -19.50 21.16
C ARG A 217 0.71 -20.26 19.89
N LYS A 218 0.37 -19.56 18.81
CA LYS A 218 0.05 -20.17 17.51
C LYS A 218 1.23 -20.99 16.98
N LEU A 219 2.43 -20.42 16.98
CA LEU A 219 3.65 -21.11 16.56
C LEU A 219 3.95 -22.33 17.44
N ASN A 220 3.83 -22.23 18.76
CA ASN A 220 4.02 -23.38 19.66
C ASN A 220 3.07 -24.54 19.37
N ARG A 221 1.79 -24.24 19.08
CA ARG A 221 0.81 -25.27 18.68
C ARG A 221 1.20 -25.92 17.35
N ALA A 222 1.65 -25.12 16.37
CA ALA A 222 2.11 -25.62 15.08
C ALA A 222 3.35 -26.52 15.24
N ILE A 223 4.37 -26.08 15.99
CA ILE A 223 5.57 -26.87 16.28
C ILE A 223 5.20 -28.19 16.97
N LYS A 224 4.29 -28.17 17.96
CA LYS A 224 3.85 -29.39 18.64
C LYS A 224 3.21 -30.40 17.68
N ARG A 225 2.35 -29.94 16.76
CA ARG A 225 1.77 -30.81 15.71
C ARG A 225 2.84 -31.34 14.76
N LEU A 226 3.77 -30.48 14.34
CA LEU A 226 4.89 -30.88 13.48
C LEU A 226 5.77 -31.95 14.13
N ARG A 227 5.99 -31.90 15.46
CA ARG A 227 6.74 -32.97 16.16
C ARG A 227 6.08 -34.33 16.07
N THR A 228 4.74 -34.39 16.14
CA THR A 228 4.00 -35.64 15.95
C THR A 228 4.17 -36.16 14.51
N LEU A 229 4.07 -35.28 13.52
CA LEU A 229 4.26 -35.65 12.10
C LEU A 229 5.70 -36.09 11.80
N GLN A 230 6.69 -35.49 12.45
CA GLN A 230 8.10 -35.87 12.32
C GLN A 230 8.38 -37.29 12.81
N LEU A 231 7.58 -37.87 13.72
CA LEU A 231 7.70 -39.29 14.10
C LEU A 231 7.46 -40.22 12.92
N THR A 232 6.61 -39.82 11.98
CA THR A 232 6.24 -40.61 10.79
C THR A 232 7.13 -40.26 9.60
N TYR A 233 7.36 -38.97 9.34
CA TYR A 233 7.99 -38.50 8.11
C TYR A 233 9.52 -38.32 8.21
N THR A 234 10.02 -37.81 9.34
CA THR A 234 11.45 -37.52 9.53
C THR A 234 11.93 -37.85 10.96
N PRO A 235 12.00 -39.13 11.37
CA PRO A 235 12.40 -39.50 12.73
C PRO A 235 13.81 -39.00 13.11
N ALA A 236 14.70 -38.84 12.14
CA ALA A 236 16.04 -38.28 12.38
C ALA A 236 16.01 -36.83 12.90
N ALA A 237 14.99 -36.04 12.54
CA ALA A 237 14.82 -34.68 13.04
C ALA A 237 14.64 -34.65 14.57
N LEU A 238 13.91 -35.62 15.12
CA LEU A 238 13.66 -35.72 16.56
C LEU A 238 14.91 -36.18 17.32
N ARG A 239 15.68 -37.11 16.74
CA ARG A 239 16.98 -37.52 17.29
C ARG A 239 17.96 -36.35 17.35
N ALA A 240 18.03 -35.55 16.27
CA ALA A 240 18.87 -34.36 16.23
C ALA A 240 18.40 -33.28 17.22
N LEU A 241 17.09 -33.13 17.42
CA LEU A 241 16.52 -32.20 18.39
C LEU A 241 16.83 -32.61 19.84
N ASP A 242 16.71 -33.89 20.16
CA ASP A 242 17.02 -34.41 21.51
C ASP A 242 18.51 -34.23 21.84
N ALA A 243 19.39 -34.42 20.85
CA ALA A 243 20.83 -34.20 20.99
C ALA A 243 21.19 -32.74 21.36
N LEU A 244 20.38 -31.76 20.97
CA LEU A 244 20.61 -30.33 21.30
C LEU A 244 20.30 -29.98 22.76
N LYS A 245 19.60 -30.84 23.52
CA LYS A 245 19.24 -30.63 24.94
C LYS A 245 18.76 -29.20 25.23
N LEU A 246 17.81 -28.71 24.43
CA LEU A 246 17.30 -27.35 24.54
C LEU A 246 16.64 -27.10 25.90
N SER A 247 16.86 -25.91 26.46
CA SER A 247 16.18 -25.48 27.70
C SER A 247 14.67 -25.41 27.49
N GLN A 248 13.89 -25.73 28.52
CA GLN A 248 12.43 -25.55 28.52
C GLN A 248 12.00 -24.08 28.34
N GLU A 249 12.90 -23.13 28.59
CA GLU A 249 12.66 -21.69 28.39
C GLU A 249 12.93 -21.21 26.95
N THR A 250 13.34 -22.11 26.05
CA THR A 250 13.64 -21.75 24.66
C THR A 250 12.38 -21.23 23.98
N LEU A 251 12.45 -19.99 23.48
CA LEU A 251 11.36 -19.34 22.78
C LEU A 251 11.04 -20.04 21.44
N ALA A 252 9.76 -20.06 21.07
CA ALA A 252 9.24 -20.76 19.89
C ALA A 252 9.97 -20.38 18.59
N GLU A 253 10.31 -19.10 18.43
CA GLU A 253 11.01 -18.56 17.26
C GLU A 253 12.50 -18.95 17.15
N ARG A 254 13.06 -19.59 18.19
CA ARG A 254 14.44 -20.10 18.25
C ARG A 254 14.53 -21.62 18.26
N VAL A 255 13.41 -22.33 18.34
CA VAL A 255 13.39 -23.80 18.32
C VAL A 255 13.71 -24.29 16.90
N PRO A 256 14.78 -25.08 16.66
CA PRO A 256 15.09 -25.58 15.33
C PRO A 256 14.00 -26.51 14.79
N LEU A 257 13.48 -26.25 13.59
CA LEU A 257 12.42 -27.07 13.00
C LEU A 257 12.95 -28.41 12.45
N PHE A 258 14.19 -28.44 11.97
CA PHE A 258 14.81 -29.59 11.28
C PHE A 258 14.01 -30.06 10.06
N LEU A 259 14.00 -29.22 9.01
CA LEU A 259 13.56 -29.65 7.68
C LEU A 259 14.50 -30.73 7.12
N PRO A 260 14.07 -31.54 6.12
CA PRO A 260 14.93 -32.56 5.52
C PRO A 260 16.34 -32.07 5.14
N SER A 261 16.46 -30.84 4.62
CA SER A 261 17.74 -30.21 4.28
C SER A 261 18.66 -29.95 5.48
N ALA A 262 18.10 -29.72 6.67
CA ALA A 262 18.83 -29.49 7.92
C ALA A 262 19.27 -30.78 8.64
N ILE A 263 18.78 -31.95 8.21
CA ILE A 263 19.24 -33.25 8.70
C ILE A 263 20.54 -33.62 7.99
N PRO A 264 21.61 -34.07 8.69
CA PRO A 264 22.83 -34.53 8.05
C PRO A 264 22.56 -35.64 7.03
N ARG A 265 23.24 -35.62 5.88
CA ARG A 265 23.00 -36.58 4.78
C ARG A 265 23.09 -38.05 5.21
N LEU A 266 24.02 -38.37 6.13
CA LEU A 266 24.20 -39.70 6.69
C LEU A 266 22.97 -40.18 7.49
N ASP A 267 22.29 -39.24 8.16
CA ASP A 267 21.13 -39.51 9.02
C ASP A 267 19.80 -39.46 8.26
N ARG A 268 19.80 -39.00 7.00
CA ARG A 268 18.62 -39.04 6.12
C ARG A 268 18.32 -40.47 5.65
N GLY A 269 19.35 -41.28 5.45
CA GLY A 269 19.21 -42.70 5.10
C GLY A 269 18.69 -43.57 6.24
N HIS A 270 18.50 -44.86 5.99
CA HIS A 270 18.15 -45.88 7.00
C HIS A 270 16.88 -45.57 7.82
N GLY A 271 15.84 -45.03 7.17
CA GLY A 271 14.56 -44.71 7.82
C GLY A 271 14.56 -43.40 8.62
N GLY A 272 15.61 -42.58 8.52
CA GLY A 272 15.67 -41.27 9.18
C GLY A 272 14.85 -40.17 8.50
N CYS A 273 14.68 -40.24 7.18
CA CYS A 273 13.82 -39.39 6.37
C CYS A 273 13.14 -40.26 5.29
N ARG A 274 11.84 -40.09 5.09
CA ARG A 274 11.11 -40.80 4.04
C ARG A 274 11.57 -40.35 2.65
N GLU A 275 11.60 -41.29 1.71
CA GLU A 275 11.90 -41.03 0.29
C GLU A 275 10.91 -40.00 -0.31
N GLY A 276 11.39 -39.12 -1.19
CA GLY A 276 10.57 -38.09 -1.84
C GLY A 276 10.49 -36.74 -1.11
N LEU A 277 10.72 -36.70 0.21
CA LEU A 277 10.60 -35.45 0.99
C LEU A 277 11.67 -34.41 0.64
N VAL A 278 12.87 -34.85 0.28
CA VAL A 278 13.98 -33.97 -0.08
C VAL A 278 13.73 -33.32 -1.43
N GLU A 279 13.11 -34.05 -2.36
CA GLU A 279 12.73 -33.60 -3.69
C GLU A 279 11.62 -32.54 -3.62
N ILE A 280 10.59 -32.79 -2.80
CA ILE A 280 9.52 -31.82 -2.50
C ILE A 280 10.11 -30.55 -1.88
N GLU A 281 10.96 -30.68 -0.84
CA GLU A 281 11.62 -29.52 -0.24
C GLU A 281 12.45 -28.77 -1.29
N ARG A 282 13.26 -29.47 -2.09
CA ARG A 282 14.12 -28.84 -3.11
C ARG A 282 13.31 -28.00 -4.09
N ALA A 283 12.21 -28.52 -4.61
CA ALA A 283 11.36 -27.81 -5.55
C ALA A 283 10.68 -26.58 -4.90
N LEU A 284 10.19 -26.71 -3.66
CA LEU A 284 9.63 -25.58 -2.91
C LEU A 284 10.69 -24.52 -2.56
N ARG A 285 11.92 -24.92 -2.24
CA ARG A 285 13.03 -23.99 -1.97
C ARG A 285 13.49 -23.26 -3.25
N ASP A 286 13.49 -23.90 -4.41
CA ASP A 286 13.74 -23.23 -5.69
C ASP A 286 12.70 -22.13 -5.96
N ALA A 287 11.41 -22.47 -5.79
CA ALA A 287 10.32 -21.51 -5.93
C ALA A 287 10.41 -20.37 -4.89
N GLN A 288 10.82 -20.66 -3.65
CA GLN A 288 11.07 -19.65 -2.61
C GLN A 288 12.22 -18.70 -2.97
N CYS A 289 13.33 -19.19 -3.55
CA CYS A 289 14.42 -18.34 -4.00
C CYS A 289 13.94 -17.36 -5.08
N ARG A 290 13.19 -17.85 -6.06
CA ARG A 290 12.61 -17.02 -7.14
C ARG A 290 11.67 -15.95 -6.59
N SER A 291 10.65 -16.35 -5.82
CA SER A 291 9.65 -15.43 -5.28
C SER A 291 10.24 -14.40 -4.32
N ALA A 292 11.20 -14.81 -3.48
CA ALA A 292 11.88 -13.93 -2.54
C ALA A 292 12.77 -12.92 -3.26
N LEU A 293 13.45 -13.32 -4.34
CA LEU A 293 14.27 -12.41 -5.14
C LEU A 293 13.42 -11.36 -5.86
N THR A 294 12.34 -11.77 -6.53
CA THR A 294 11.40 -10.83 -7.17
C THR A 294 10.80 -9.87 -6.15
N SER A 295 10.38 -10.37 -4.99
CA SER A 295 9.85 -9.52 -3.92
C SER A 295 10.91 -8.55 -3.37
N LEU A 296 12.16 -9.00 -3.22
CA LEU A 296 13.28 -8.18 -2.78
C LEU A 296 13.57 -7.04 -3.77
N GLN A 297 13.64 -7.34 -5.07
CA GLN A 297 13.81 -6.34 -6.13
C GLN A 297 12.67 -5.31 -6.12
N LEU A 298 11.42 -5.76 -6.02
CA LEU A 298 10.25 -4.87 -5.93
C LEU A 298 10.35 -3.95 -4.71
N GLN A 299 10.67 -4.49 -3.52
CA GLN A 299 10.81 -3.66 -2.32
C GLN A 299 11.97 -2.66 -2.43
N LEU A 300 13.06 -3.00 -3.13
CA LEU A 300 14.16 -2.07 -3.41
C LEU A 300 13.76 -0.95 -4.38
N HIS A 301 12.93 -1.23 -5.38
CA HIS A 301 12.35 -0.19 -6.24
C HIS A 301 11.43 0.75 -5.45
N VAL A 302 10.56 0.18 -4.59
CA VAL A 302 9.71 0.96 -3.68
C VAL A 302 10.57 1.84 -2.76
N LYS A 303 11.67 1.31 -2.21
CA LYS A 303 12.62 2.08 -1.39
C LYS A 303 13.16 3.29 -2.15
N SER A 304 13.64 3.10 -3.38
CA SER A 304 14.18 4.18 -4.21
C SER A 304 13.15 5.32 -4.40
N ARG A 305 11.90 4.96 -4.67
CA ARG A 305 10.81 5.94 -4.82
C ARG A 305 10.44 6.64 -3.53
N LEU A 306 10.35 5.92 -2.41
CA LEU A 306 10.08 6.52 -1.10
C LEU A 306 11.18 7.53 -0.72
N LEU A 307 12.45 7.23 -1.04
CA LEU A 307 13.57 8.15 -0.83
C LEU A 307 13.46 9.38 -1.73
N THR A 308 13.12 9.21 -3.01
CA THR A 308 12.91 10.31 -3.96
C THR A 308 11.74 11.21 -3.52
N TYR A 309 10.60 10.61 -3.18
CA TYR A 309 9.41 11.31 -2.69
C TYR A 309 9.73 12.11 -1.42
N LYS A 310 10.41 11.50 -0.44
CA LYS A 310 10.84 12.18 0.78
C LYS A 310 11.71 13.40 0.44
N ARG A 311 12.70 13.23 -0.46
CA ARG A 311 13.60 14.31 -0.89
C ARG A 311 12.86 15.47 -1.58
N GLN A 312 11.83 15.17 -2.37
CA GLN A 312 11.11 16.17 -3.16
C GLN A 312 9.98 16.87 -2.38
N HIS A 313 9.23 16.13 -1.54
CA HIS A 313 7.96 16.61 -0.99
C HIS A 313 7.92 16.72 0.54
N SER A 314 8.81 16.04 1.28
CA SER A 314 8.80 16.11 2.75
C SER A 314 9.61 17.32 3.23
N ARG A 315 8.91 18.42 3.53
CA ARG A 315 9.50 19.68 4.05
C ARG A 315 9.19 19.96 5.52
N ALA A 316 8.06 19.47 6.03
CA ALA A 316 7.61 19.69 7.41
C ALA A 316 7.96 18.49 8.32
N GLN A 317 8.17 18.74 9.62
CA GLN A 317 8.54 17.72 10.63
C GLN A 317 7.56 16.53 10.68
N ALA A 318 6.26 16.80 10.66
CA ALA A 318 5.24 15.74 10.66
C ALA A 318 5.31 14.88 9.38
N MET A 319 5.47 15.50 8.21
CA MET A 319 5.61 14.80 6.93
C MET A 319 6.91 13.98 6.88
N ASN A 320 8.02 14.53 7.37
CA ASN A 320 9.28 13.81 7.48
C ASN A 320 9.18 12.57 8.38
N THR A 321 8.44 12.67 9.48
CA THR A 321 8.21 11.55 10.40
C THR A 321 7.35 10.45 9.76
N ARG A 322 6.28 10.83 9.03
CA ARG A 322 5.45 9.88 8.27
C ARG A 322 6.25 9.19 7.16
N SER A 323 6.98 9.95 6.35
CA SER A 323 7.83 9.40 5.28
C SER A 323 8.93 8.49 5.82
N ARG A 324 9.58 8.85 6.95
CA ARG A 324 10.55 7.96 7.63
C ARG A 324 9.89 6.65 8.06
N THR A 325 8.69 6.72 8.63
CA THR A 325 7.96 5.52 9.06
C THR A 325 7.67 4.58 7.88
N LEU A 326 7.29 5.12 6.71
CA LEU A 326 7.08 4.32 5.49
C LEU A 326 8.37 3.68 4.98
N VAL A 327 9.48 4.42 4.99
CA VAL A 327 10.81 3.87 4.64
C VAL A 327 11.20 2.74 5.60
N ASP A 328 11.07 2.96 6.90
CA ASP A 328 11.37 1.94 7.93
C ASP A 328 10.51 0.68 7.77
N GLN A 329 9.24 0.83 7.35
CA GLN A 329 8.35 -0.31 7.07
C GLN A 329 8.80 -1.08 5.83
N ASN A 330 9.18 -0.38 4.77
CA ASN A 330 9.69 -1.01 3.55
C ASN A 330 11.04 -1.72 3.79
N GLU A 331 11.95 -1.14 4.57
CA GLU A 331 13.22 -1.78 4.93
C GLU A 331 13.03 -3.10 5.66
N ARG A 332 11.99 -3.23 6.50
CA ARG A 332 11.66 -4.50 7.15
C ARG A 332 11.22 -5.56 6.15
N LYS A 333 10.45 -5.17 5.14
CA LYS A 333 10.05 -6.09 4.06
C LYS A 333 11.29 -6.56 3.29
N ILE A 334 12.22 -5.66 2.99
CA ILE A 334 13.52 -5.99 2.36
C ILE A 334 14.25 -7.04 3.20
N LEU A 335 14.40 -6.81 4.51
CA LEU A 335 15.07 -7.76 5.41
C LEU A 335 14.36 -9.12 5.43
N LEU A 336 13.04 -9.14 5.56
CA LEU A 336 12.25 -10.38 5.59
C LEU A 336 12.40 -11.21 4.30
N HIS A 337 12.35 -10.57 3.12
CA HIS A 337 12.58 -11.24 1.84
C HIS A 337 14.03 -11.70 1.69
N SER A 338 15.00 -10.91 2.16
CA SER A 338 16.42 -11.30 2.14
C SER A 338 16.68 -12.54 3.00
N GLU A 339 16.07 -12.64 4.19
CA GLU A 339 16.16 -13.81 5.05
C GLU A 339 15.47 -15.03 4.44
N LYS A 340 14.30 -14.84 3.81
CA LYS A 340 13.60 -15.92 3.09
C LYS A 340 14.49 -16.49 1.99
N TYR A 341 15.09 -15.63 1.16
CA TYR A 341 16.01 -16.02 0.11
C TYR A 341 17.22 -16.78 0.67
N GLN A 342 17.86 -16.23 1.70
CA GLN A 342 19.04 -16.82 2.33
C GLN A 342 18.76 -18.19 2.96
N ASN A 343 17.63 -18.37 3.63
CA ASN A 343 17.27 -19.67 4.21
C ASN A 343 16.98 -20.72 3.13
N ALA A 344 16.25 -20.33 2.08
CA ALA A 344 15.99 -21.22 0.95
C ALA A 344 17.28 -21.60 0.21
N TRP A 345 18.17 -20.64 -0.02
CA TRP A 345 19.48 -20.87 -0.62
C TRP A 345 20.34 -21.83 0.22
N ARG A 346 20.43 -21.63 1.54
CA ARG A 346 21.16 -22.54 2.45
C ARG A 346 20.59 -23.96 2.43
N ALA A 347 19.27 -24.10 2.38
CA ALA A 347 18.61 -25.39 2.26
C ALA A 347 18.99 -26.09 0.94
N LEU A 348 18.97 -25.36 -0.19
CA LEU A 348 19.42 -25.90 -1.49
C LEU A 348 20.90 -26.32 -1.46
N VAL A 349 21.78 -25.52 -0.86
CA VAL A 349 23.20 -25.88 -0.69
C VAL A 349 23.37 -27.15 0.13
N ALA A 350 22.59 -27.31 1.20
CA ALA A 350 22.61 -28.52 2.03
C ALA A 350 22.02 -29.76 1.32
N ILE A 351 21.08 -29.56 0.39
CA ILE A 351 20.50 -30.62 -0.43
C ILE A 351 21.48 -31.05 -1.53
N GLU A 352 22.10 -30.13 -2.25
CA GLU A 352 22.99 -30.39 -3.40
C GLU A 352 24.44 -30.73 -2.98
N GLY A 353 24.86 -30.28 -1.78
CA GLY A 353 26.10 -30.69 -1.14
C GLY A 353 27.31 -29.84 -1.54
N GLY A 354 27.07 -28.58 -1.88
CA GLY A 354 28.08 -27.61 -2.26
C GLY A 354 27.44 -26.39 -2.91
N GLU A 355 28.08 -25.23 -2.76
CA GLU A 355 27.60 -23.97 -3.35
C GLU A 355 27.63 -24.03 -4.89
N ASP A 356 28.62 -24.71 -5.48
CA ASP A 356 28.84 -24.79 -6.94
C ASP A 356 27.75 -25.53 -7.72
N LYS A 357 26.90 -26.30 -7.02
CA LYS A 357 25.83 -27.10 -7.64
C LYS A 357 24.46 -26.43 -7.60
N VAL A 358 24.34 -25.30 -6.89
CA VAL A 358 23.09 -24.56 -6.75
C VAL A 358 23.02 -23.52 -7.87
N SER A 359 21.91 -23.48 -8.60
CA SER A 359 21.66 -22.50 -9.68
C SER A 359 21.62 -21.05 -9.17
N TRP A 360 21.24 -20.87 -7.92
CA TRP A 360 21.11 -19.60 -7.23
C TRP A 360 22.41 -19.15 -6.57
N ARG A 361 22.71 -17.84 -6.65
CA ARG A 361 23.89 -17.24 -6.02
C ARG A 361 23.62 -16.87 -4.57
N LYS A 362 24.68 -16.84 -3.76
CA LYS A 362 24.61 -16.35 -2.38
C LYS A 362 24.30 -14.86 -2.36
N LEU A 363 23.27 -14.46 -1.63
CA LEU A 363 22.90 -13.05 -1.43
C LEU A 363 23.72 -12.42 -0.31
N GLU A 364 24.73 -11.62 -0.65
CA GLU A 364 25.52 -10.91 0.35
C GLU A 364 24.84 -9.62 0.79
N LYS A 365 25.21 -9.10 1.97
CA LYS A 365 24.66 -7.82 2.46
C LYS A 365 24.90 -6.68 1.47
N GLY A 366 26.05 -6.68 0.79
CA GLY A 366 26.39 -5.69 -0.23
C GLY A 366 25.52 -5.76 -1.48
N ASP A 367 24.88 -6.90 -1.75
CA ASP A 367 24.05 -7.09 -2.93
C ASP A 367 22.67 -6.45 -2.80
N ILE A 368 22.18 -6.24 -1.57
CA ILE A 368 20.88 -5.64 -1.25
C ILE A 368 21.00 -4.11 -1.39
N ARG A 369 20.95 -3.63 -2.63
CA ARG A 369 21.05 -2.21 -2.96
C ARG A 369 20.03 -1.81 -4.02
N CYS A 370 19.50 -0.59 -3.91
CA CYS A 370 18.59 -0.02 -4.91
C CYS A 370 19.27 0.02 -6.29
N MET A 371 18.47 -0.06 -7.35
CA MET A 371 18.94 0.26 -8.70
C MET A 371 19.27 1.76 -8.71
N GLU A 372 20.54 2.10 -8.95
CA GLU A 372 21.00 3.49 -8.99
C GLU A 372 20.52 4.14 -10.29
N ASP A 373 19.82 5.28 -10.19
CA ASP A 373 19.67 6.19 -11.32
C ASP A 373 21.06 6.70 -11.69
N SER A 374 21.56 6.39 -12.89
CA SER A 374 22.87 6.87 -13.37
C SER A 374 23.05 8.39 -13.25
N GLN A 375 21.94 9.14 -13.18
CA GLN A 375 21.92 10.59 -12.97
C GLN A 375 22.13 11.01 -11.50
N GLU A 376 21.69 10.22 -10.51
CA GLU A 376 21.93 10.53 -9.08
C GLU A 376 23.38 10.29 -8.69
N VAL A 377 23.99 9.20 -9.20
CA VAL A 377 25.42 8.92 -9.01
C VAL A 377 26.27 10.07 -9.53
N GLN A 378 25.95 10.60 -10.71
CA GLN A 378 26.65 11.75 -11.28
C GLN A 378 26.45 13.03 -10.47
N ARG A 379 25.25 13.28 -9.94
CA ARG A 379 24.96 14.45 -9.10
C ARG A 379 25.67 14.40 -7.74
N ASP A 380 25.74 13.23 -7.12
CA ASP A 380 26.44 13.06 -5.85
C ASP A 380 27.97 13.14 -6.00
N VAL A 381 28.51 12.61 -7.10
CA VAL A 381 29.92 12.82 -7.49
C VAL A 381 30.20 14.31 -7.69
N GLN A 382 29.34 15.02 -8.43
CA GLN A 382 29.50 16.46 -8.67
C GLN A 382 29.38 17.30 -7.38
N ARG A 383 28.47 16.94 -6.47
CA ARG A 383 28.34 17.60 -5.15
C ARG A 383 29.59 17.41 -4.31
N ARG A 384 30.16 16.21 -4.28
CA ARG A 384 31.43 15.93 -3.56
C ARG A 384 32.62 16.64 -4.16
N GLU A 385 32.75 16.64 -5.49
CA GLU A 385 33.81 17.41 -6.15
C GLU A 385 33.70 18.90 -5.84
N LYS A 386 32.48 19.44 -5.75
CA LYS A 386 32.24 20.83 -5.39
C LYS A 386 32.59 21.10 -3.92
N ALA A 387 32.25 20.19 -3.00
CA ALA A 387 32.61 20.28 -1.58
C ALA A 387 34.13 20.19 -1.38
N ASP A 388 34.81 19.25 -2.04
CA ASP A 388 36.27 19.12 -2.01
C ASP A 388 36.97 20.36 -2.58
N ARG A 389 36.44 20.95 -3.66
CA ARG A 389 36.96 22.21 -4.21
C ARG A 389 36.76 23.37 -3.23
N ALA A 390 35.60 23.46 -2.58
CA ALA A 390 35.33 24.49 -1.57
C ALA A 390 36.23 24.33 -0.35
N GLN A 391 36.46 23.10 0.11
CA GLN A 391 37.36 22.81 1.22
C GLN A 391 38.82 23.11 0.88
N LYS A 392 39.28 22.77 -0.32
CA LYS A 392 40.61 23.15 -0.81
C LYS A 392 40.78 24.67 -0.97
N ALA A 393 39.74 25.38 -1.41
CA ALA A 393 39.77 26.84 -1.50
C ALA A 393 39.86 27.49 -0.11
N ARG A 394 39.08 26.99 0.85
CA ARG A 394 39.10 27.45 2.25
C ARG A 394 40.44 27.14 2.94
N ASP A 395 41.02 25.98 2.66
CA ASP A 395 42.37 25.61 3.12
C ASP A 395 43.45 26.54 2.54
N ALA A 396 43.32 26.94 1.27
CA ALA A 396 44.23 27.87 0.61
C ALA A 396 44.12 29.30 1.18
N GLU A 397 42.89 29.78 1.46
CA GLU A 397 42.66 31.07 2.12
C GLU A 397 43.24 31.10 3.54
N LEU A 398 43.07 30.03 4.32
CA LEU A 398 43.66 29.90 5.67
C LEU A 398 45.19 29.92 5.62
N GLN A 399 45.81 29.28 4.62
CA GLN A 399 47.25 29.35 4.39
C GLN A 399 47.73 30.74 4.01
N GLN A 400 46.96 31.47 3.19
CA GLN A 400 47.29 32.84 2.78
C GLN A 400 47.17 33.84 3.94
N ALA A 401 46.26 33.58 4.88
CA ALA A 401 46.05 34.37 6.10
C ALA A 401 47.02 34.02 7.26
N GLY A 402 47.92 33.05 7.07
CA GLY A 402 48.92 32.65 8.09
C GLY A 402 48.32 31.93 9.31
N LEU A 403 47.11 31.39 9.20
CA LEU A 403 46.42 30.65 10.26
C LEU A 403 46.71 29.15 10.14
N ALA A 404 47.08 28.50 11.24
CA ALA A 404 47.42 27.08 11.24
C ALA A 404 46.19 26.19 11.02
N LYS A 405 46.37 25.11 10.26
CA LYS A 405 45.36 24.09 10.01
C LYS A 405 45.02 23.39 11.33
N LEU A 406 43.77 23.47 11.77
CA LEU A 406 43.29 22.66 12.90
C LEU A 406 43.45 21.17 12.54
N PRO A 407 43.98 20.32 13.44
CA PRO A 407 44.13 18.91 13.15
C PRO A 407 42.75 18.28 12.94
N THR A 408 42.52 17.74 11.76
CA THR A 408 41.40 16.84 11.50
C THR A 408 41.60 15.60 12.34
N SER A 409 40.91 15.54 13.48
CA SER A 409 40.69 14.29 14.21
C SER A 409 40.03 13.31 13.24
N THR A 410 40.66 12.16 13.03
CA THR A 410 40.00 10.99 12.43
C THR A 410 38.98 10.45 13.42
N SER A 411 37.89 11.19 13.60
CA SER A 411 36.61 10.67 14.04
C SER A 411 35.63 11.15 12.97
N ALA A 412 35.00 10.18 12.30
CA ALA A 412 33.94 10.46 11.36
C ALA A 412 32.75 11.01 12.17
N MET A 413 32.74 12.32 12.38
CA MET A 413 31.59 13.03 12.92
C MET A 413 30.59 13.16 11.78
N ASP A 414 29.48 12.47 12.03
CA ASP A 414 28.19 12.48 11.36
C ASP A 414 27.78 13.89 10.88
N ASP A 415 27.40 13.99 9.60
CA ASP A 415 26.59 15.10 9.07
C ASP A 415 25.17 14.99 9.68
N GLU A 416 25.02 15.42 10.93
CA GLU A 416 23.72 15.82 11.47
C GLU A 416 23.50 17.29 11.10
N GLU A 417 22.54 17.54 10.20
CA GLU A 417 21.96 18.87 10.00
C GLU A 417 21.39 19.36 11.35
N MET A 418 22.06 20.34 11.93
CA MET A 418 21.61 21.10 13.10
C MET A 418 20.35 21.88 12.72
N GLU A 419 19.18 21.41 13.15
CA GLU A 419 17.98 22.23 13.30
C GLU A 419 17.99 22.83 14.72
N ASP A 420 18.13 24.15 14.79
CA ASP A 420 17.98 24.94 16.01
C ASP A 420 16.64 24.61 16.70
N ASN A 421 16.71 24.04 17.90
CA ASN A 421 15.58 23.90 18.82
C ASN A 421 15.94 24.63 20.12
N GLU A 422 15.46 25.86 20.26
CA GLU A 422 15.21 26.43 21.58
C GLU A 422 13.81 25.97 21.98
N ASP A 423 13.71 25.13 23.01
CA ASP A 423 12.70 25.25 24.07
C ASP A 423 12.98 24.21 25.17
N GLU A 424 13.41 24.75 26.31
CA GLU A 424 13.57 24.07 27.58
C GLU A 424 12.19 23.76 28.18
N HIS A 425 11.92 22.51 28.56
CA HIS A 425 11.13 22.24 29.75
C HIS A 425 11.58 20.96 30.44
N GLU A 426 12.06 21.15 31.67
CA GLU A 426 12.41 20.15 32.66
C GLU A 426 11.23 19.24 33.01
N VAL A 427 11.42 17.93 32.89
CA VAL A 427 10.85 16.98 33.84
C VAL A 427 11.89 15.90 34.12
N GLU A 428 12.51 15.97 35.30
CA GLU A 428 13.41 14.94 35.83
C GLU A 428 12.65 13.63 36.08
N SER A 429 13.10 12.52 35.47
CA SER A 429 13.64 11.36 36.22
C SER A 429 13.75 10.09 35.35
N PHE A 430 14.83 9.35 35.63
CA PHE A 430 15.24 8.02 35.14
C PHE A 430 16.03 7.92 33.83
N SER A 431 17.28 8.37 33.93
CA SER A 431 18.42 8.03 33.08
C SER A 431 18.80 6.54 33.18
N ILE A 432 18.28 5.68 32.30
CA ILE A 432 18.99 4.47 31.85
C ILE A 432 18.73 4.22 30.35
N ASP A 433 19.81 4.26 29.58
CA ASP A 433 20.02 3.63 28.26
C ASP A 433 19.57 4.36 26.96
N ARG A 434 20.12 5.55 26.71
CA ARG A 434 20.10 6.23 25.39
C ARG A 434 21.24 5.78 24.46
N SER A 435 22.34 5.24 25.01
CA SER A 435 23.53 4.77 24.27
C SER A 435 23.19 3.63 23.32
N ASN A 436 22.48 2.62 23.82
CA ASN A 436 22.25 1.36 23.11
C ASN A 436 21.31 1.48 21.90
N ARG A 437 20.52 2.57 21.80
CA ARG A 437 19.69 2.88 20.62
C ARG A 437 20.50 3.49 19.47
N LEU A 438 21.49 4.31 19.79
CA LEU A 438 22.41 4.91 18.83
C LEU A 438 23.42 3.87 18.32
N ASP A 439 23.84 2.95 19.18
CA ASP A 439 24.79 1.89 18.83
C ASP A 439 24.19 0.84 17.88
N ILE A 440 22.92 0.44 18.07
CA ILE A 440 22.20 -0.47 17.15
C ILE A 440 21.90 0.21 15.80
N ALA A 441 21.55 1.51 15.80
CA ALA A 441 21.37 2.29 14.58
C ALA A 441 22.70 2.52 13.85
N ARG A 442 23.80 2.71 14.59
CA ARG A 442 25.17 2.79 14.05
C ARG A 442 25.64 1.46 13.48
N GLU A 443 25.35 0.32 14.11
CA GLU A 443 25.68 -1.00 13.55
C GLU A 443 24.85 -1.32 12.30
N ALA A 444 23.56 -0.96 12.28
CA ALA A 444 22.71 -1.08 11.09
C ALA A 444 23.18 -0.16 9.94
N ASN A 445 23.63 1.06 10.24
CA ASN A 445 24.16 2.01 9.24
C ASN A 445 25.62 1.74 8.85
N ALA A 446 26.43 1.12 9.71
CA ALA A 446 27.83 0.76 9.42
C ALA A 446 27.93 -0.34 8.36
N VAL A 447 26.87 -1.14 8.15
CA VAL A 447 26.77 -2.12 7.06
C VAL A 447 26.91 -1.48 5.67
N PHE A 448 26.73 -0.16 5.54
CA PHE A 448 26.69 0.54 4.24
C PHE A 448 27.92 1.43 3.95
N LYS A 449 28.96 1.43 4.80
CA LYS A 449 30.16 2.27 4.65
C LYS A 449 31.28 1.60 3.83
N HIS A 450 31.14 1.52 2.50
CA HIS A 450 32.29 1.30 1.60
C HIS A 450 32.38 2.39 0.53
N GLY A 451 33.59 2.73 0.07
CA GLY A 451 33.83 3.82 -0.88
C GLY A 451 33.11 3.63 -2.23
N GLU A 452 32.65 4.74 -2.80
CA GLU A 452 31.71 4.78 -3.94
C GLU A 452 32.38 5.01 -5.32
N SER A 453 33.71 5.07 -5.43
CA SER A 453 34.35 5.50 -6.69
C SER A 453 34.53 4.41 -7.77
N ARG A 454 34.11 3.15 -7.53
CA ARG A 454 34.35 2.01 -8.45
C ARG A 454 33.25 0.92 -8.50
N ARG A 455 31.99 1.24 -8.17
CA ARG A 455 30.96 0.21 -7.93
C ARG A 455 30.30 -0.31 -9.23
N GLN A 456 30.12 -1.64 -9.31
CA GLN A 456 29.36 -2.35 -10.37
C GLN A 456 27.90 -2.55 -9.94
N VAL A 457 26.97 -2.78 -10.88
CA VAL A 457 25.56 -3.10 -10.59
C VAL A 457 25.45 -4.45 -9.87
N SER A 458 24.54 -4.57 -8.89
CA SER A 458 24.39 -5.81 -8.10
C SER A 458 23.99 -6.99 -8.97
N TRP A 459 24.49 -8.19 -8.65
CA TRP A 459 24.08 -9.37 -9.40
C TRP A 459 22.61 -9.70 -9.19
N ILE A 460 21.99 -9.25 -8.09
CA ILE A 460 20.52 -9.36 -7.93
C ILE A 460 19.76 -8.61 -9.02
N TRP A 461 20.44 -7.69 -9.73
CA TRP A 461 19.94 -7.01 -10.92
C TRP A 461 20.50 -7.58 -12.23
N SER A 462 21.42 -8.56 -12.18
CA SER A 462 22.21 -9.03 -13.33
C SER A 462 22.25 -10.56 -13.53
N ASN A 463 21.76 -11.39 -12.60
CA ASN A 463 21.76 -12.86 -12.71
C ASN A 463 20.40 -13.46 -12.33
N VAL A 464 19.45 -13.20 -13.22
CA VAL A 464 18.61 -14.25 -13.82
C VAL A 464 18.82 -14.02 -15.31
N SER A 465 18.86 -15.04 -16.15
CA SER A 465 18.96 -14.91 -17.61
C SER A 465 17.90 -14.00 -18.26
N ASN A 466 16.99 -13.41 -17.46
CA ASN A 466 15.91 -12.51 -17.84
C ASN A 466 15.96 -11.15 -17.11
N THR A 467 17.10 -10.67 -16.59
CA THR A 467 17.12 -9.40 -15.84
C THR A 467 16.85 -8.15 -16.68
N SER A 468 17.10 -8.17 -18.00
CA SER A 468 16.55 -7.12 -18.87
C SER A 468 15.03 -7.18 -18.82
N GLU A 469 14.46 -8.36 -19.08
CA GLU A 469 13.01 -8.53 -19.21
C GLU A 469 12.25 -8.32 -17.90
N ALA A 470 12.71 -8.81 -16.75
CA ALA A 470 11.98 -8.66 -15.48
C ALA A 470 12.03 -7.22 -14.93
N VAL A 471 13.17 -6.53 -15.08
CA VAL A 471 13.28 -5.10 -14.75
C VAL A 471 12.48 -4.29 -15.75
N GLU A 472 12.57 -4.62 -17.04
CA GLU A 472 11.77 -4.00 -18.09
C GLU A 472 10.28 -4.22 -17.86
N GLU A 473 9.88 -5.40 -17.40
CA GLU A 473 8.50 -5.73 -17.03
C GLU A 473 8.04 -4.88 -15.83
N ALA A 474 8.88 -4.75 -14.80
CA ALA A 474 8.58 -3.90 -13.64
C ALA A 474 8.46 -2.42 -14.04
N LEU A 475 9.39 -1.92 -14.88
CA LEU A 475 9.36 -0.55 -15.39
C LEU A 475 8.15 -0.31 -16.29
N ARG A 476 7.81 -1.28 -17.13
CA ARG A 476 6.64 -1.27 -18.00
C ARG A 476 5.34 -1.22 -17.20
N ILE A 477 5.20 -2.06 -16.17
CA ILE A 477 4.04 -2.06 -15.26
C ILE A 477 3.92 -0.72 -14.54
N GLU A 478 5.03 -0.22 -14.01
CA GLU A 478 5.05 1.06 -13.30
C GLU A 478 4.71 2.24 -14.22
N TRP A 479 5.29 2.26 -15.42
CA TRP A 479 4.95 3.25 -16.43
C TRP A 479 3.48 3.16 -16.83
N ALA A 480 2.95 1.95 -17.05
CA ALA A 480 1.55 1.73 -17.38
C ALA A 480 0.61 2.21 -16.27
N LYS A 481 0.93 1.94 -15.00
CA LYS A 481 0.17 2.43 -13.84
C LYS A 481 0.21 3.96 -13.73
N SER A 482 1.38 4.57 -13.89
CA SER A 482 1.52 6.03 -13.90
C SER A 482 0.77 6.67 -15.06
N TYR A 483 0.78 6.02 -16.24
CA TYR A 483 0.02 6.45 -17.41
C TYR A 483 -1.50 6.41 -17.17
N ALA A 484 -2.01 5.30 -16.63
CA ALA A 484 -3.42 5.16 -16.24
C ALA A 484 -3.81 6.20 -15.18
N ARG A 485 -2.97 6.41 -14.16
CA ARG A 485 -3.20 7.42 -13.10
C ARG A 485 -3.29 8.83 -13.67
N LEU A 486 -2.35 9.25 -14.52
CA LEU A 486 -2.38 10.57 -15.14
C LEU A 486 -3.66 10.77 -15.96
N ARG A 487 -4.06 9.77 -16.74
CA ARG A 487 -5.29 9.83 -17.54
C ARG A 487 -6.52 9.98 -16.66
N ARG A 488 -6.60 9.25 -15.55
CA ARG A 488 -7.72 9.36 -14.59
C ARG A 488 -7.77 10.71 -13.89
N TRP A 489 -6.64 11.31 -13.53
CA TRP A 489 -6.65 12.71 -13.04
C TRP A 489 -7.10 13.69 -14.11
N LYS A 490 -6.68 13.51 -15.36
CA LYS A 490 -7.18 14.31 -16.50
C LYS A 490 -8.68 14.11 -16.73
N GLU A 491 -9.20 12.89 -16.53
CA GLU A 491 -10.64 12.61 -16.55
C GLU A 491 -11.35 13.29 -15.39
N GLU A 492 -10.84 13.20 -14.17
CA GLU A 492 -11.41 13.80 -12.97
C GLU A 492 -11.57 15.32 -13.13
N VAL A 493 -10.55 16.01 -13.63
CA VAL A 493 -10.62 17.45 -13.93
C VAL A 493 -11.77 17.76 -14.91
N ARG A 494 -11.96 16.94 -15.95
CA ARG A 494 -13.06 17.11 -16.91
C ARG A 494 -14.42 16.80 -16.29
N ILE A 495 -14.53 15.70 -15.57
CA ILE A 495 -15.76 15.25 -14.90
C ILE A 495 -16.22 16.33 -13.93
N LEU A 496 -15.35 16.75 -13.02
CA LEU A 496 -15.66 17.79 -12.03
C LEU A 496 -15.99 19.13 -12.69
N GLY A 497 -15.31 19.50 -13.77
CA GLY A 497 -15.63 20.71 -14.54
C GLY A 497 -17.05 20.67 -15.13
N VAL A 498 -17.45 19.52 -15.69
CA VAL A 498 -18.80 19.33 -16.22
C VAL A 498 -19.83 19.28 -15.09
N GLU A 499 -19.58 18.53 -14.03
CA GLU A 499 -20.49 18.43 -12.87
C GLU A 499 -20.73 19.79 -12.24
N ALA A 500 -19.66 20.55 -11.99
CA ALA A 500 -19.75 21.91 -11.47
C ALA A 500 -20.59 22.82 -12.37
N SER A 501 -20.38 22.77 -13.68
CA SER A 501 -21.16 23.59 -14.63
C SER A 501 -22.66 23.25 -14.65
N ARG A 502 -23.03 22.01 -14.29
CA ARG A 502 -24.43 21.55 -14.29
C ARG A 502 -25.20 21.96 -13.03
N ILE A 503 -24.54 22.12 -11.88
CA ILE A 503 -25.21 22.45 -10.62
C ILE A 503 -26.10 23.70 -10.70
N PRO A 504 -25.61 24.88 -11.13
CA PRO A 504 -26.45 26.07 -11.22
C PRO A 504 -27.59 25.90 -12.22
N LEU A 505 -27.37 25.16 -13.32
CA LEU A 505 -28.41 24.84 -14.31
C LEU A 505 -29.51 23.95 -13.73
N SER A 506 -29.14 22.96 -12.93
CA SER A 506 -30.07 22.07 -12.23
C SER A 506 -30.90 22.85 -11.21
N PHE A 507 -30.28 23.72 -10.41
CA PHE A 507 -31.03 24.58 -9.47
C PHE A 507 -31.97 25.55 -10.20
N ALA A 508 -31.55 26.14 -11.31
CA ALA A 508 -32.43 26.97 -12.14
C ALA A 508 -33.57 26.16 -12.78
N ALA A 509 -33.36 24.88 -13.07
CA ALA A 509 -34.43 24.00 -13.54
C ALA A 509 -35.45 23.71 -12.43
N GLU A 510 -34.98 23.41 -11.21
CA GLU A 510 -35.86 23.23 -10.04
C GLU A 510 -36.65 24.50 -9.73
N GLU A 511 -36.04 25.69 -9.81
CA GLU A 511 -36.76 26.97 -9.70
C GLU A 511 -37.96 27.01 -10.67
N ARG A 512 -37.74 26.68 -11.95
CA ARG A 512 -38.82 26.69 -12.96
C ARG A 512 -39.92 25.68 -12.65
N VAL A 513 -39.57 24.51 -12.12
CA VAL A 513 -40.55 23.50 -11.69
C VAL A 513 -41.42 24.06 -10.57
N TRP A 514 -40.83 24.71 -9.57
CA TRP A 514 -41.58 25.31 -8.46
C TRP A 514 -42.42 26.52 -8.86
N LEU A 515 -41.94 27.37 -9.78
CA LEU A 515 -42.75 28.44 -10.36
C LEU A 515 -43.96 27.90 -11.12
N LYS A 516 -43.77 26.82 -11.90
CA LYS A 516 -44.87 26.16 -12.59
C LYS A 516 -45.90 25.62 -11.60
N ARG A 517 -45.46 25.00 -10.50
CA ARG A 517 -46.36 24.53 -9.44
C ARG A 517 -47.17 25.66 -8.82
N ALA A 518 -46.57 26.84 -8.63
CA ALA A 518 -47.29 28.03 -8.14
C ALA A 518 -48.34 28.51 -9.15
N PHE A 519 -48.06 28.44 -10.45
CA PHE A 519 -48.98 28.83 -11.50
C PHE A 519 -50.13 27.82 -11.69
N ASP A 520 -49.86 26.53 -11.56
CA ASP A 520 -50.80 25.43 -11.80
C ASP A 520 -51.74 25.15 -10.61
N VAL A 521 -51.71 25.95 -9.53
CA VAL A 521 -52.58 25.75 -8.36
C VAL A 521 -54.06 25.97 -8.75
N ASP A 522 -54.88 24.93 -8.57
CA ASP A 522 -56.33 25.03 -8.77
C ASP A 522 -57.00 25.77 -7.60
N VAL A 523 -57.12 27.09 -7.76
CA VAL A 523 -57.77 27.99 -6.79
C VAL A 523 -59.22 27.59 -6.52
N SER A 524 -59.91 27.06 -7.54
CA SER A 524 -61.33 26.71 -7.44
C SER A 524 -61.56 25.42 -6.65
N GLY A 525 -60.67 24.43 -6.81
CA GLY A 525 -60.74 23.14 -6.12
C GLY A 525 -60.24 23.16 -4.67
N LEU A 526 -59.26 24.01 -4.34
CA LEU A 526 -58.64 24.08 -3.00
C LEU A 526 -59.30 25.11 -2.07
N GLY A 527 -60.02 26.09 -2.63
CA GLY A 527 -60.49 27.26 -1.90
C GLY A 527 -59.41 28.34 -1.75
N ALA A 528 -59.82 29.60 -1.67
CA ALA A 528 -58.93 30.75 -1.80
C ALA A 528 -57.76 30.78 -0.79
N GLU A 529 -58.03 30.50 0.49
CA GLU A 529 -57.02 30.55 1.55
C GLU A 529 -55.94 29.46 1.40
N HIS A 530 -56.36 28.22 1.08
CA HIS A 530 -55.43 27.11 0.87
C HIS A 530 -54.64 27.27 -0.44
N ALA A 531 -55.27 27.81 -1.47
CA ALA A 531 -54.61 28.12 -2.74
C ALA A 531 -53.56 29.21 -2.56
N GLU A 532 -53.85 30.28 -1.81
CA GLU A 532 -52.87 31.31 -1.46
C GLU A 532 -51.66 30.73 -0.74
N GLY A 533 -51.89 29.87 0.28
CA GLY A 533 -50.81 29.18 1.00
C GLY A 533 -49.96 28.28 0.10
N ALA A 534 -50.59 27.52 -0.80
CA ALA A 534 -49.89 26.65 -1.74
C ALA A 534 -49.04 27.44 -2.75
N ILE A 535 -49.57 28.55 -3.28
CA ILE A 535 -48.85 29.47 -4.17
C ILE A 535 -47.66 30.08 -3.44
N ALA A 536 -47.86 30.59 -2.22
CA ALA A 536 -46.79 31.19 -1.41
C ALA A 536 -45.68 30.18 -1.09
N TYR A 537 -46.04 28.95 -0.72
CA TYR A 537 -45.09 27.87 -0.46
C TYR A 537 -44.25 27.52 -1.70
N ALA A 538 -44.91 27.35 -2.85
CA ALA A 538 -44.23 27.05 -4.10
C ALA A 538 -43.31 28.20 -4.55
N ALA A 539 -43.77 29.45 -4.41
CA ALA A 539 -42.97 30.64 -4.72
C ALA A 539 -41.73 30.76 -3.80
N LYS A 540 -41.88 30.45 -2.51
CA LYS A 540 -40.75 30.40 -1.55
C LYS A 540 -39.69 29.38 -1.96
N HIS A 541 -40.10 28.17 -2.39
CA HIS A 541 -39.17 27.15 -2.88
C HIS A 541 -38.48 27.56 -4.18
N ALA A 542 -39.20 28.20 -5.09
CA ALA A 542 -38.60 28.76 -6.30
C ALA A 542 -37.50 29.79 -5.95
N ASP A 543 -37.76 30.71 -5.02
CA ASP A 543 -36.76 31.69 -4.59
C ASP A 543 -35.55 31.04 -3.88
N MET A 544 -35.77 30.00 -3.08
CA MET A 544 -34.70 29.21 -2.48
C MET A 544 -33.77 28.62 -3.56
N TYR A 545 -34.31 27.94 -4.58
CA TYR A 545 -33.50 27.36 -5.66
C TYR A 545 -32.80 28.43 -6.50
N ARG A 546 -33.45 29.57 -6.74
CA ARG A 546 -32.82 30.74 -7.38
C ARG A 546 -31.59 31.21 -6.61
N ASN A 547 -31.69 31.33 -5.28
CA ASN A 547 -30.57 31.73 -4.43
C ASN A 547 -29.46 30.67 -4.42
N LEU A 548 -29.81 29.38 -4.42
CA LEU A 548 -28.83 28.29 -4.56
C LEU A 548 -28.10 28.35 -5.91
N ALA A 549 -28.80 28.63 -7.01
CA ALA A 549 -28.18 28.80 -8.33
C ALA A 549 -27.16 29.95 -8.35
N ARG A 550 -27.54 31.13 -7.83
CA ARG A 550 -26.62 32.28 -7.71
C ARG A 550 -25.41 31.97 -6.84
N ARG A 551 -25.63 31.34 -5.68
CA ARG A 551 -24.53 30.92 -4.79
C ARG A 551 -23.59 29.93 -5.49
N ALA A 552 -24.15 29.00 -6.27
CA ALA A 552 -23.36 28.04 -7.03
C ALA A 552 -22.47 28.76 -8.06
N GLU A 553 -23.02 29.68 -8.85
CA GLU A 553 -22.26 30.48 -9.82
C GLU A 553 -21.15 31.29 -9.15
N SER A 554 -21.47 32.00 -8.06
CA SER A 554 -20.50 32.80 -7.29
C SER A 554 -19.38 31.91 -6.72
N THR A 555 -19.73 30.82 -6.05
CA THR A 555 -18.76 29.92 -5.41
C THR A 555 -17.84 29.24 -6.42
N LEU A 556 -18.36 28.85 -7.59
CA LEU A 556 -17.57 28.17 -8.62
C LEU A 556 -16.64 29.12 -9.40
N THR A 557 -17.00 30.40 -9.53
CA THR A 557 -16.22 31.40 -10.26
C THR A 557 -15.29 32.22 -9.38
N SER A 558 -15.52 32.24 -8.06
CA SER A 558 -14.69 32.98 -7.11
C SER A 558 -13.21 32.59 -7.21
N PRO A 559 -12.26 33.55 -7.21
CA PRO A 559 -10.84 33.21 -7.20
C PRO A 559 -10.47 32.44 -5.93
N LYS A 560 -9.53 31.50 -6.05
CA LYS A 560 -9.03 30.75 -4.88
C LYS A 560 -8.33 31.72 -3.93
N LEU A 561 -8.83 31.84 -2.71
CA LEU A 561 -8.25 32.71 -1.69
C LEU A 561 -6.92 32.10 -1.22
N THR A 562 -5.87 32.92 -1.20
CA THR A 562 -4.58 32.50 -0.63
C THR A 562 -4.62 32.59 0.90
N ARG A 563 -3.74 31.84 1.56
CA ARG A 563 -3.64 31.79 3.03
C ARG A 563 -3.50 33.21 3.60
N GLY A 564 -4.47 33.63 4.41
CA GLY A 564 -4.51 34.95 5.05
C GLY A 564 -5.44 35.98 4.38
N GLN A 565 -6.03 35.66 3.23
CA GLN A 565 -7.07 36.49 2.60
C GLN A 565 -8.46 36.12 3.14
N LYS A 566 -9.21 37.10 3.64
CA LYS A 566 -10.63 36.92 3.96
C LYS A 566 -11.44 37.06 2.68
N GLY A 567 -12.25 36.05 2.37
CA GLY A 567 -13.22 36.14 1.28
C GLY A 567 -14.28 37.20 1.59
N GLU A 568 -14.83 37.81 0.54
CA GLU A 568 -16.08 38.56 0.69
C GLU A 568 -17.16 37.60 1.18
N ARG A 569 -17.78 37.91 2.33
CA ARG A 569 -18.97 37.20 2.78
C ARG A 569 -20.09 37.59 1.84
N ASP A 570 -20.43 36.70 0.93
CA ASP A 570 -21.60 36.86 0.09
C ASP A 570 -22.83 36.89 1.03
N VAL A 571 -23.38 38.08 1.24
CA VAL A 571 -24.50 38.33 2.17
C VAL A 571 -25.80 37.88 1.51
N PHE A 572 -25.90 36.59 1.19
CA PHE A 572 -27.18 35.99 0.85
C PHE A 572 -27.88 35.63 2.15
N GLN A 573 -29.11 36.13 2.33
CA GLN A 573 -29.92 35.95 3.52
C GLN A 573 -30.12 34.45 3.78
N VAL A 574 -29.35 33.91 4.73
CA VAL A 574 -29.26 32.48 4.95
C VAL A 574 -30.54 32.01 5.65
N TYR A 575 -31.17 30.95 5.14
CA TYR A 575 -31.83 29.98 6.03
C TYR A 575 -30.73 29.24 6.81
N ALA A 576 -30.01 29.98 7.66
CA ALA A 576 -28.95 29.42 8.48
C ALA A 576 -29.62 28.66 9.62
N VAL A 577 -29.55 27.34 9.56
CA VAL A 577 -29.51 26.58 10.81
C VAL A 577 -28.16 26.95 11.44
N ALA A 578 -28.20 27.52 12.64
CA ALA A 578 -27.01 27.88 13.40
C ALA A 578 -26.06 26.67 13.50
N GLY A 579 -24.81 26.83 13.06
CA GLY A 579 -23.80 25.75 13.09
C GLY A 579 -22.92 25.60 11.85
N ASP A 580 -22.77 26.63 11.02
CA ASP A 580 -22.01 26.57 9.75
C ASP A 580 -20.50 26.29 9.92
N GLU A 581 -19.94 26.38 11.14
CA GLU A 581 -18.54 26.04 11.42
C GLU A 581 -18.35 24.53 11.71
N ASP A 582 -19.34 23.84 12.29
CA ASP A 582 -19.24 22.41 12.65
C ASP A 582 -19.82 21.46 11.59
N LEU A 583 -20.67 21.96 10.67
CA LEU A 583 -21.26 21.16 9.59
C LEU A 583 -20.29 20.87 8.44
N ALA A 584 -19.25 21.69 8.28
CA ALA A 584 -18.13 21.41 7.39
C ALA A 584 -17.19 20.33 7.97
N ASP A 585 -17.09 20.26 9.31
CA ASP A 585 -16.29 19.28 10.05
C ASP A 585 -17.01 17.92 10.19
N GLY A 586 -18.34 17.90 10.17
CA GLY A 586 -19.14 16.65 10.13
C GLY A 586 -19.16 15.95 8.75
N LEU A 587 -18.82 16.67 7.68
CA LEU A 587 -18.40 16.09 6.41
C LEU A 587 -16.90 15.77 6.50
N VAL A 588 -16.53 14.93 7.46
CA VAL A 588 -15.19 14.34 7.52
C VAL A 588 -14.96 13.65 6.19
N ASP A 589 -14.08 14.26 5.42
CA ASP A 589 -13.51 13.72 4.21
C ASP A 589 -12.61 12.55 4.60
N SER A 590 -13.10 11.32 4.46
CA SER A 590 -12.28 10.12 4.43
C SER A 590 -12.13 9.61 2.99
N ASP A 591 -12.23 10.48 1.96
CA ASP A 591 -11.74 10.16 0.62
C ASP A 591 -10.20 10.06 0.61
N ASP A 592 -9.55 10.50 1.69
CA ASP A 592 -8.11 10.54 1.90
C ASP A 592 -7.59 9.28 2.64
N GLU A 593 -7.80 8.09 2.08
CA GLU A 593 -6.75 7.08 2.22
C GLU A 593 -5.67 7.37 1.19
N ASP A 594 -4.55 7.87 1.69
CA ASP A 594 -3.27 7.98 0.99
C ASP A 594 -3.07 6.80 0.02
N GLU A 595 -2.50 7.09 -1.16
CA GLU A 595 -2.03 6.10 -2.14
C GLU A 595 -0.96 5.13 -1.57
N HIS A 596 -0.63 5.29 -0.29
CA HIS A 596 0.17 4.37 0.51
C HIS A 596 -0.74 3.59 1.44
N GLY A 597 -1.16 2.41 0.97
CA GLY A 597 -1.98 1.47 1.72
C GLY A 597 -1.56 1.35 3.17
N ASN A 598 -2.42 1.84 4.06
CA ASN A 598 -2.31 1.60 5.48
C ASN A 598 -2.57 0.11 5.71
N ALA A 599 -1.58 -0.58 6.27
CA ALA A 599 -1.69 -1.95 6.72
C ALA A 599 -2.10 -1.95 8.20
N SER A 600 -3.40 -1.84 8.42
CA SER A 600 -4.15 -2.27 9.61
C SER A 600 -5.56 -2.54 9.09
N ASP A 601 -6.13 -3.73 9.13
CA ASP A 601 -6.18 -4.64 10.27
C ASP A 601 -6.27 -6.12 9.84
N ASP A 602 -5.68 -6.97 10.69
CA ASP A 602 -6.04 -8.39 10.80
C ASP A 602 -7.47 -8.45 11.39
N GLU A 603 -8.50 -8.56 10.55
CA GLU A 603 -9.78 -9.12 10.97
C GLU A 603 -9.77 -10.61 10.66
N GLU A 604 -9.52 -11.38 11.72
CA GLU A 604 -9.76 -12.81 11.80
C GLU A 604 -11.26 -13.05 11.51
N GLU A 605 -11.56 -13.76 10.41
CA GLU A 605 -12.84 -14.41 10.19
C GLU A 605 -13.16 -15.29 11.41
N GLU A 606 -14.17 -14.92 12.20
CA GLU A 606 -14.89 -15.86 13.05
C GLU A 606 -16.07 -16.42 12.26
N GLU A 607 -16.22 -17.76 12.36
CA GLU A 607 -17.38 -18.53 11.89
C GLU A 607 -18.72 -18.06 12.48
#